data_AF-A0A941DFT5-F1
#
_entry.id   AF-A0A941DFT5-F1
#
_cell.length_a   1.000
_cell.length_b   1.000
_cell.length_c   1.000
_cell.angle_alpha   90.00
_cell.angle_beta   90.00
_cell.angle_gamma   90.00
#
_symmetry.space_group_name_H-M   'P 1'
#
loop_
_entity.id
_entity.type
_entity.pdbx_description
1 polymer ?
#
loop_
_entity_poly.entity_id
_entity_poly.type
_entity_poly.pdbx_seq_one_letter_code
_entity_poly.pdbx_strand_id
1 'polypeptide(L)'
;MKYFTTEWWTNGGENSEALFQQYSSYLTSVYSRLPSELVAFDDEHTLHDSEVKSIVCDFEAKTVAIILNGWNQQFDCAIRYTIRFSGVTDFDQSLPQQEDVEAELGDFGYWEFEALDSATEVRMLFVSSAEFRIVFTGFTFEHARRDV
;
A
#
# COMPACT_ATOMS: atom_id res chain seq x y z
N MET A 1 -10.87 0.11 -4.32
CA MET A 1 -10.52 1.28 -3.47
C MET A 1 -11.78 2.06 -3.05
N LYS A 2 -11.77 2.81 -1.93
CA LYS A 2 -12.88 3.61 -1.36
C LYS A 2 -12.63 5.11 -1.46
N TYR A 3 -11.42 5.57 -1.18
CA TYR A 3 -11.00 6.97 -1.30
C TYR A 3 -10.24 7.17 -2.62
N PHE A 4 -9.08 6.54 -2.76
CA PHE A 4 -8.19 6.73 -3.93
C PHE A 4 -8.55 5.74 -5.05
N THR A 5 -9.70 5.93 -5.70
CA THR A 5 -10.21 4.99 -6.71
C THR A 5 -9.48 5.09 -8.04
N THR A 6 -9.49 4.00 -8.83
CA THR A 6 -9.00 4.03 -10.22
C THR A 6 -9.71 5.11 -11.05
N GLU A 7 -11.01 5.35 -10.83
CA GLU A 7 -11.72 6.45 -11.49
C GLU A 7 -11.18 7.83 -11.10
N TRP A 8 -10.93 8.07 -9.82
CA TRP A 8 -10.33 9.32 -9.36
C TRP A 8 -8.90 9.51 -9.91
N TRP A 9 -8.10 8.44 -9.92
CA TRP A 9 -6.75 8.42 -10.47
C TRP A 9 -6.73 8.73 -11.98
N THR A 10 -7.57 8.07 -12.75
CA THR A 10 -7.64 8.24 -14.21
C THR A 10 -8.17 9.60 -14.64
N ASN A 11 -8.95 10.28 -13.79
CA ASN A 11 -9.40 11.66 -13.99
C ASN A 11 -8.39 12.73 -13.49
N GLY A 12 -7.14 12.34 -13.19
CA GLY A 12 -6.09 13.29 -12.81
C GLY A 12 -6.17 13.80 -11.37
N GLY A 13 -6.89 13.09 -10.49
CA GLY A 13 -6.94 13.41 -9.07
C GLY A 13 -7.73 14.67 -8.73
N GLU A 14 -8.79 14.99 -9.46
CA GLU A 14 -9.66 16.12 -9.14
C GLU A 14 -10.15 16.06 -7.66
N ASN A 15 -10.26 17.22 -7.01
CA ASN A 15 -10.62 17.35 -5.59
C ASN A 15 -9.70 16.60 -4.60
N SER A 16 -8.44 16.35 -4.98
CA SER A 16 -7.41 15.72 -4.15
C SER A 16 -7.43 16.18 -2.70
N GLU A 17 -7.36 17.50 -2.45
CA GLU A 17 -7.29 18.06 -1.09
C GLU A 17 -8.43 17.60 -0.18
N ALA A 18 -9.68 17.68 -0.66
CA ALA A 18 -10.84 17.28 0.12
C ALA A 18 -10.85 15.76 0.38
N LEU A 19 -10.40 14.97 -0.58
CA LEU A 19 -10.30 13.52 -0.45
C LEU A 19 -9.22 13.11 0.56
N PHE A 20 -8.05 13.74 0.51
CA PHE A 20 -6.99 13.55 1.49
C PHE A 20 -7.45 13.91 2.91
N GLN A 21 -8.16 15.03 3.07
CA GLN A 21 -8.73 15.43 4.36
C GLN A 21 -9.75 14.41 4.88
N GLN A 22 -10.62 13.89 4.01
CA GLN A 22 -11.58 12.85 4.38
C GLN A 22 -10.89 11.55 4.80
N TYR A 23 -9.91 11.10 4.02
CA TYR A 23 -9.16 9.89 4.34
C TYR A 23 -8.34 10.06 5.63
N SER A 24 -7.64 11.18 5.81
CA SER A 24 -6.89 11.50 7.03
C SER A 24 -7.79 11.54 8.27
N SER A 25 -8.98 12.14 8.15
CA SER A 25 -9.98 12.16 9.23
C SER A 25 -10.47 10.76 9.59
N TYR A 26 -10.76 9.94 8.57
CA TYR A 26 -11.12 8.54 8.77
C TYR A 26 -10.00 7.76 9.45
N LEU A 27 -8.77 7.88 8.95
CA LEU A 27 -7.64 7.10 9.42
C LEU A 27 -7.35 7.41 10.90
N THR A 28 -7.39 8.70 11.27
CA THR A 28 -7.31 9.15 12.66
C THR A 28 -8.38 8.50 13.54
N SER A 29 -9.61 8.33 13.03
CA SER A 29 -10.71 7.72 13.78
C SER A 29 -10.53 6.22 14.03
N VAL A 30 -9.69 5.54 13.25
CA VAL A 30 -9.44 4.10 13.35
C VAL A 30 -8.03 3.72 13.81
N TYR A 31 -7.12 4.67 14.04
CA TYR A 31 -5.74 4.43 14.49
C TYR A 31 -5.63 3.45 15.67
N SER A 32 -6.52 3.55 16.67
CA SER A 32 -6.51 2.66 17.84
C SER A 32 -6.87 1.19 17.53
N ARG A 33 -7.38 0.93 16.32
CA ARG A 33 -7.79 -0.40 15.83
C ARG A 33 -6.78 -0.98 14.82
N LEU A 34 -5.85 -0.18 14.33
CA LEU A 34 -4.81 -0.62 13.39
C LEU A 34 -3.62 -1.24 14.16
N PRO A 35 -2.83 -2.12 13.53
CA PRO A 35 -1.57 -2.56 14.10
C PRO A 35 -0.67 -1.37 14.41
N SER A 36 -0.07 -1.33 15.61
CA SER A 36 0.75 -0.19 16.03
C SER A 36 1.95 0.05 15.11
N GLU A 37 2.55 -1.01 14.58
CA GLU A 37 3.64 -0.91 13.60
C GLU A 37 3.17 -0.33 12.25
N LEU A 38 1.91 -0.53 11.89
CA LEU A 38 1.34 0.08 10.69
C LEU A 38 1.15 1.59 10.88
N VAL A 39 0.66 2.00 12.04
CA VAL A 39 0.51 3.42 12.38
C VAL A 39 1.88 4.10 12.40
N ALA A 40 2.88 3.49 13.05
CA ALA A 40 4.25 4.02 13.03
C ALA A 40 4.82 4.11 11.60
N PHE A 41 4.52 3.13 10.75
CA PHE A 41 4.94 3.17 9.36
C PHE A 41 4.32 4.34 8.59
N ASP A 42 3.00 4.54 8.72
CA ASP A 42 2.26 5.61 8.03
C ASP A 42 2.71 7.01 8.50
N ASP A 43 3.06 7.16 9.78
CA ASP A 43 3.53 8.43 10.35
C ASP A 43 4.97 8.80 9.90
N GLU A 44 5.86 7.80 9.80
CA GLU A 44 7.32 8.02 9.64
C GLU A 44 7.84 7.76 8.20
N HIS A 45 7.07 7.06 7.37
CA HIS A 45 7.51 6.61 6.05
C HIS A 45 6.52 6.97 4.94
N THR A 46 7.01 6.90 3.70
CA THR A 46 6.18 7.05 2.50
C THR A 46 6.52 5.95 1.52
N LEU A 47 5.49 5.44 0.84
CA LEU A 47 5.63 4.54 -0.31
C LEU A 47 5.32 5.23 -1.63
N HIS A 48 5.01 6.53 -1.62
CA HIS A 48 4.74 7.25 -2.86
C HIS A 48 5.91 7.12 -3.83
N ASP A 49 5.61 6.83 -5.09
CA ASP A 49 6.57 6.59 -6.16
C ASP A 49 7.57 5.45 -5.88
N SER A 50 7.21 4.51 -5.00
CA SER A 50 8.05 3.35 -4.72
C SER A 50 7.86 2.26 -5.77
N GLU A 51 8.96 1.75 -6.29
CA GLU A 51 8.96 0.67 -7.27
C GLU A 51 8.89 -0.69 -6.57
N VAL A 52 7.90 -1.52 -6.90
CA VAL A 52 7.81 -2.88 -6.39
C VAL A 52 8.87 -3.76 -7.04
N LYS A 53 9.72 -4.37 -6.21
CA LYS A 53 10.79 -5.28 -6.66
C LYS A 53 10.43 -6.75 -6.51
N SER A 54 9.60 -7.09 -5.53
CA SER A 54 9.18 -8.47 -5.30
C SER A 54 7.92 -8.49 -4.47
N ILE A 55 7.05 -9.45 -4.77
CA ILE A 55 5.93 -9.84 -3.92
C ILE A 55 6.09 -11.33 -3.68
N VAL A 56 6.15 -11.73 -2.41
CA VAL A 56 6.30 -13.13 -1.99
C VAL A 56 5.07 -13.49 -1.18
N CYS A 57 4.33 -14.49 -1.65
CA CYS A 57 3.13 -14.99 -0.98
C CYS A 57 3.40 -16.40 -0.46
N ASP A 58 3.18 -16.59 0.84
CA ASP A 58 3.15 -17.91 1.46
C ASP A 58 1.79 -18.07 2.16
N PHE A 59 0.83 -18.64 1.44
CA PHE A 59 -0.54 -18.79 1.93
C PHE A 59 -0.69 -19.90 2.98
N GLU A 60 0.24 -20.86 3.02
CA GLU A 60 0.29 -21.87 4.08
C GLU A 60 0.70 -21.21 5.40
N ALA A 61 1.75 -20.39 5.37
CA ALA A 61 2.18 -19.57 6.50
C ALA A 61 1.30 -18.33 6.73
N LYS A 62 0.34 -18.04 5.83
CA LYS A 62 -0.54 -16.87 5.85
C LYS A 62 0.24 -15.54 5.89
N THR A 63 1.22 -15.41 5.01
CA THR A 63 2.04 -14.21 4.89
C THR A 63 2.12 -13.69 3.47
N VAL A 64 2.23 -12.36 3.35
CA VAL A 64 2.57 -11.68 2.11
C VAL A 64 3.68 -10.69 2.44
N ALA A 65 4.77 -10.73 1.67
CA ALA A 65 5.87 -9.77 1.78
C ALA A 65 6.01 -8.98 0.49
N ILE A 66 6.15 -7.66 0.60
CA ILE A 66 6.37 -6.75 -0.53
C ILE A 66 7.71 -6.04 -0.29
N ILE A 67 8.58 -6.12 -1.28
CA ILE A 67 9.86 -5.40 -1.30
C ILE A 67 9.71 -4.24 -2.26
N LEU A 68 9.98 -3.03 -1.78
CA LEU A 68 9.90 -1.81 -2.57
C LEU A 68 11.21 -1.04 -2.52
N ASN A 69 11.53 -0.34 -3.60
CA ASN A 69 12.54 0.71 -3.61
C ASN A 69 11.83 2.06 -3.71
N GLY A 70 12.04 2.93 -2.73
CA GLY A 70 11.44 4.25 -2.70
C GLY A 70 12.37 5.28 -2.07
N TRP A 71 11.77 6.24 -1.39
CA TRP A 71 12.46 7.32 -0.71
C TRP A 71 12.04 7.40 0.76
N ASN A 72 12.81 8.10 1.58
CA ASN A 72 12.32 8.56 2.87
C ASN A 72 11.29 9.68 2.69
N GLN A 73 10.61 10.05 3.77
CA GLN A 73 9.54 11.06 3.76
C GLN A 73 9.99 12.45 3.28
N GLN A 74 11.29 12.77 3.41
CA GLN A 74 11.90 14.03 2.95
C GLN A 74 12.37 13.98 1.48
N PHE A 75 12.27 12.83 0.81
CA PHE A 75 12.73 12.60 -0.56
C PHE A 75 14.21 12.94 -0.81
N ASP A 76 15.07 12.76 0.20
CA ASP A 76 16.50 13.05 0.11
C ASP A 76 17.39 11.79 0.21
N CYS A 77 16.80 10.64 0.53
CA CYS A 77 17.50 9.38 0.70
C CYS A 77 16.73 8.22 0.04
N ALA A 78 17.41 7.45 -0.81
CA ALA A 78 16.85 6.24 -1.38
C ALA A 78 16.77 5.12 -0.33
N ILE A 79 15.60 4.52 -0.18
CA ILE A 79 15.29 3.51 0.84
C ILE A 79 14.78 2.23 0.18
N ARG A 80 15.25 1.08 0.66
CA ARG A 80 14.61 -0.21 0.38
C ARG A 80 13.70 -0.56 1.55
N TYR A 81 12.41 -0.69 1.26
CA TYR A 81 11.40 -1.14 2.22
C TYR A 81 11.12 -2.63 2.03
N THR A 82 10.96 -3.34 3.14
CA THR A 82 10.37 -4.68 3.16
C THR A 82 9.18 -4.67 4.10
N ILE A 83 7.99 -4.78 3.54
CA ILE A 83 6.72 -4.80 4.27
C ILE A 83 6.24 -6.24 4.34
N ARG A 84 5.78 -6.67 5.51
CA ARG A 84 5.26 -8.02 5.72
C ARG A 84 3.91 -7.97 6.40
N PHE A 85 2.95 -8.62 5.77
CA PHE A 85 1.62 -8.91 6.29
C PHE A 85 1.61 -10.34 6.83
N SER A 86 1.01 -10.53 8.00
CA SER A 86 0.87 -11.82 8.67
C SER A 86 -0.58 -12.07 9.09
N GLY A 87 -0.94 -13.35 9.23
CA GLY A 87 -2.34 -13.72 9.43
C GLY A 87 -3.21 -13.34 8.24
N VAL A 88 -2.64 -13.37 7.02
CA VAL A 88 -3.34 -13.05 5.78
C VAL A 88 -4.48 -14.04 5.56
N THR A 89 -5.69 -13.54 5.40
CA THR A 89 -6.89 -14.34 5.14
C THR A 89 -7.43 -14.15 3.73
N ASP A 90 -7.07 -13.04 3.08
CA ASP A 90 -7.53 -12.71 1.74
C ASP A 90 -6.43 -11.92 1.01
N PHE A 91 -6.21 -12.24 -0.27
CA PHE A 91 -5.32 -11.49 -1.16
C PHE A 91 -5.87 -11.52 -2.59
N ASP A 92 -6.44 -10.40 -3.01
CA ASP A 92 -6.96 -10.20 -4.35
C ASP A 92 -6.05 -9.29 -5.17
N GLN A 93 -5.96 -9.58 -6.46
CA GLN A 93 -5.26 -8.76 -7.46
C GLN A 93 -6.19 -8.49 -8.64
N SER A 94 -6.37 -7.24 -8.98
CA SER A 94 -7.10 -6.79 -10.17
C SER A 94 -6.11 -6.08 -11.08
N LEU A 95 -5.84 -6.67 -12.25
CA LEU A 95 -4.96 -6.08 -13.25
C LEU A 95 -5.80 -5.33 -14.31
N PRO A 96 -5.29 -4.25 -14.91
CA PRO A 96 -5.95 -3.59 -16.03
C PRO A 96 -6.16 -4.58 -17.18
N GLN A 97 -7.31 -4.52 -17.85
CA GLN A 97 -7.55 -5.27 -19.08
C GLN A 97 -6.73 -4.65 -20.22
N GLN A 98 -5.51 -5.13 -20.44
CA GLN A 98 -4.74 -4.85 -21.66
C GLN A 98 -4.53 -6.15 -22.45
N GLU A 99 -4.54 -6.06 -23.78
CA GLU A 99 -4.51 -7.21 -24.70
C GLU A 99 -3.14 -7.93 -24.76
N ASP A 100 -2.06 -7.32 -24.28
CA ASP A 100 -0.71 -7.88 -24.27
C ASP A 100 -0.09 -7.78 -22.86
N VAL A 101 -0.12 -8.88 -22.10
CA VAL A 101 0.19 -8.89 -20.65
C VAL A 101 1.67 -9.21 -20.39
N GLU A 102 2.53 -8.22 -20.60
CA GLU A 102 3.72 -8.00 -19.76
C GLU A 102 3.53 -6.67 -19.00
N ALA A 103 2.43 -6.55 -18.27
CA ALA A 103 2.15 -5.34 -17.51
C ALA A 103 2.98 -5.32 -16.23
N GLU A 104 4.10 -4.60 -16.25
CA GLU A 104 4.77 -4.16 -15.02
C GLU A 104 3.79 -3.34 -14.17
N LEU A 105 3.79 -3.54 -12.85
CA LEU A 105 2.91 -2.78 -11.94
C LEU A 105 3.16 -1.27 -12.05
N GLY A 106 4.38 -0.88 -12.41
CA GLY A 106 4.85 0.50 -12.28
C GLY A 106 5.07 0.88 -10.82
N ASP A 107 5.18 2.18 -10.58
CA ASP A 107 5.37 2.71 -9.24
C ASP A 107 4.09 2.61 -8.40
N PHE A 108 4.27 2.58 -7.10
CA PHE A 108 3.20 2.62 -6.11
C PHE A 108 2.59 4.02 -6.06
N GLY A 109 1.30 4.11 -6.42
CA GLY A 109 0.57 5.38 -6.41
C GLY A 109 0.03 5.68 -5.02
N TYR A 110 -0.93 4.86 -4.59
CA TYR A 110 -1.64 5.06 -3.32
C TYR A 110 -1.89 3.75 -2.60
N TRP A 111 -2.07 3.86 -1.29
CA TRP A 111 -2.77 2.86 -0.52
C TRP A 111 -3.72 3.49 0.48
N GLU A 112 -4.70 2.70 0.89
CA GLU A 112 -5.62 3.05 1.94
C GLU A 112 -5.82 1.86 2.88
N PHE A 113 -6.08 2.17 4.15
CA PHE A 113 -6.40 1.18 5.16
C PHE A 113 -7.89 1.22 5.52
N GLU A 114 -8.44 0.06 5.85
CA GLU A 114 -9.77 -0.06 6.44
C GLU A 114 -9.70 -0.96 7.67
N ALA A 115 -10.17 -0.47 8.81
CA ALA A 115 -10.24 -1.25 10.05
C ALA A 115 -11.50 -2.13 10.04
N LEU A 116 -11.30 -3.44 10.05
CA LEU A 116 -12.37 -4.44 10.18
C LEU A 116 -12.57 -4.83 11.66
N ASP A 117 -13.56 -5.67 11.97
CA ASP A 117 -13.86 -6.06 13.35
C ASP A 117 -12.70 -6.81 14.04
N SER A 118 -11.95 -7.61 13.27
CA SER A 118 -10.86 -8.45 13.79
C SER A 118 -9.61 -8.49 12.91
N ALA A 119 -9.55 -7.60 11.92
CA ALA A 119 -8.48 -7.55 10.92
C ALA A 119 -8.31 -6.12 10.38
N THR A 120 -7.29 -5.93 9.57
CA THR A 120 -7.08 -4.72 8.76
C THR A 120 -7.07 -5.11 7.30
N GLU A 121 -7.68 -4.28 6.48
CA GLU A 121 -7.56 -4.37 5.03
C GLU A 121 -6.66 -3.25 4.54
N VAL A 122 -5.70 -3.59 3.67
CA VAL A 122 -4.98 -2.60 2.86
C VAL A 122 -5.42 -2.77 1.42
N ARG A 123 -5.67 -1.64 0.75
CA ARG A 123 -5.88 -1.60 -0.69
C ARG A 123 -4.83 -0.71 -1.31
N MET A 124 -4.21 -1.19 -2.39
CA MET A 124 -3.10 -0.52 -3.06
C MET A 124 -3.49 -0.26 -4.51
N LEU A 125 -3.10 0.90 -5.04
CA LEU A 125 -3.28 1.32 -6.41
C LEU A 125 -1.91 1.66 -7.01
N PHE A 126 -1.59 1.03 -8.13
CA PHE A 126 -0.34 1.24 -8.86
C PHE A 126 -0.55 2.15 -10.06
N VAL A 127 0.54 2.74 -10.59
CA VAL A 127 0.50 3.59 -11.79
C VAL A 127 -0.11 2.87 -12.99
N SER A 128 0.11 1.57 -13.12
CA SER A 128 -0.54 0.72 -14.14
C SER A 128 -2.07 0.62 -14.01
N SER A 129 -2.67 1.17 -12.95
CA SER A 129 -4.06 0.92 -12.52
C SER A 129 -4.32 -0.52 -12.05
N ALA A 130 -3.26 -1.28 -11.76
CA ALA A 130 -3.42 -2.50 -10.98
C ALA A 130 -3.90 -2.13 -9.55
N GLU A 131 -4.79 -2.95 -8.99
CA GLU A 131 -5.26 -2.84 -7.62
C GLU A 131 -4.97 -4.12 -6.86
N PHE A 132 -4.37 -4.01 -5.68
CA PHE A 132 -4.24 -5.12 -4.73
C PHE A 132 -5.09 -4.88 -3.50
N ARG A 133 -5.62 -5.95 -2.92
CA ARG A 133 -6.35 -5.93 -1.65
C ARG A 133 -5.87 -7.06 -0.76
N ILE A 134 -5.40 -6.75 0.44
CA ILE A 134 -4.90 -7.74 1.41
C ILE A 134 -5.66 -7.56 2.73
N VAL A 135 -6.22 -8.64 3.26
CA VAL A 135 -6.80 -8.69 4.61
C VAL A 135 -5.86 -9.45 5.54
N PHE A 136 -5.43 -8.82 6.63
CA PHE A 136 -4.38 -9.32 7.53
C PHE A 136 -4.65 -8.92 8.99
N THR A 137 -3.92 -9.54 9.92
CA THR A 137 -4.02 -9.23 11.36
C THR A 137 -2.74 -8.67 11.95
N GLY A 138 -1.58 -8.94 11.33
CA GLY A 138 -0.29 -8.38 11.76
C GLY A 138 0.47 -7.73 10.62
N PHE A 139 1.20 -6.67 10.95
CA PHE A 139 2.03 -5.89 10.02
C PHE A 139 3.39 -5.69 10.65
N THR A 140 4.44 -5.83 9.85
CA THR A 140 5.81 -5.45 10.23
C THR A 140 6.52 -4.84 9.03
N PHE A 141 7.52 -4.01 9.28
CA PHE A 141 8.34 -3.42 8.23
C PHE A 141 9.81 -3.35 8.61
N GLU A 142 10.65 -3.38 7.59
CA GLU A 142 12.08 -3.10 7.68
C GLU A 142 12.44 -2.07 6.61
N HIS A 143 13.39 -1.20 6.90
CA HIS A 143 13.91 -0.26 5.92
C HIS A 143 15.44 -0.19 6.01
N ALA A 144 16.09 -0.05 4.86
CA ALA A 144 17.53 0.13 4.78
C ALA A 144 17.86 1.21 3.75
N ARG A 145 18.88 2.01 4.03
CA ARG A 145 19.44 2.92 3.03
C ARG A 145 19.92 2.09 1.84
N ARG A 146 19.58 2.56 0.64
CA ARG A 146 20.09 1.98 -0.61
C ARG A 146 21.37 2.71 -1.00
N ASP A 147 22.43 1.96 -1.27
CA ASP A 147 23.60 2.49 -1.97
C ASP A 147 23.19 2.71 -3.43
N VAL A 148 23.31 3.97 -3.90
CA VAL A 148 22.95 4.40 -5.25
C VAL A 148 24.15 4.24 -6.18
#